data_AF-A0A4R9JXM7-F1
#
_entry.id   AF-A0A4R9JXM7-F1
#
_cell.length_a   1.000
_cell.length_b   1.000
_cell.length_c   1.000
_cell.angle_alpha   90.00
_cell.angle_beta   90.00
_cell.angle_gamma   90.00
#
_symmetry.space_group_name_H-M   'P 1'
#
loop_
_entity.id
_entity.type
_entity.pdbx_description
1 polymer ?
#
loop_
_entity_poly.entity_id
_entity_poly.type
_entity_poly.pdbx_seq_one_letter_code
_entity_poly.pdbx_strand_id
1 'polypeptide(L)' 'MIKIYHYFGCPYCYRVLSALEALGLKVGKDYKLVEALRGSPGREEVVRLGGQSQVPFMVDGDVKMYESADIIHYLENKFS' A
#
# COMPACT_ATOMS: atom_id res chain seq x y z
N MET A 1 -10.53 6.36 -1.67
CA MET A 1 -10.02 5.18 -2.40
C MET A 1 -8.56 5.00 -2.04
N ILE A 2 -8.22 3.88 -1.42
CA ILE A 2 -6.89 3.63 -0.86
C ILE A 2 -5.89 3.40 -2.01
N LYS A 3 -4.67 3.91 -1.90
CA LYS A 3 -3.57 3.55 -2.81
C LYS A 3 -2.55 2.71 -2.06
N ILE A 4 -2.17 1.58 -2.65
CA ILE A 4 -1.09 0.72 -2.17
C ILE A 4 0.03 0.75 -3.20
N TYR A 5 1.16 1.34 -2.80
CA TYR A 5 2.38 1.38 -3.58
C TYR A 5 3.16 0.09 -3.32
N HIS A 6 3.39 -0.69 -4.38
CA HIS A 6 4.01 -2.00 -4.28
C HIS A 6 4.80 -2.32 -5.55
N TYR A 7 5.57 -3.40 -5.53
CA TYR A 7 6.09 -4.01 -6.75
C TYR A 7 6.04 -5.53 -6.65
N PHE A 8 6.09 -6.21 -7.79
CA PHE A 8 6.11 -7.66 -7.85
C PHE A 8 7.41 -8.24 -7.26
N GLY A 9 7.32 -9.26 -6.39
CA GLY A 9 8.48 -9.84 -5.70
C GLY A 9 8.84 -9.19 -4.36
N CYS A 10 8.06 -8.21 -3.90
CA CYS A 10 8.18 -7.62 -2.56
C CYS A 10 7.47 -8.48 -1.49
N PRO A 11 8.17 -9.18 -0.57
CA PRO A 11 7.55 -10.07 0.40
C PRO A 11 6.58 -9.35 1.36
N TYR A 12 6.92 -8.14 1.79
CA TYR A 12 6.07 -7.33 2.67
C TYR A 12 4.82 -6.80 1.97
N CYS A 13 4.93 -6.52 0.67
CA CYS A 13 3.80 -6.08 -0.13
C CYS A 13 2.78 -7.22 -0.28
N TYR A 14 3.23 -8.46 -0.50
CA TYR A 14 2.33 -9.62 -0.53
C TYR A 14 1.50 -9.76 0.74
N ARG A 15 2.07 -9.50 1.92
CA ARG A 15 1.32 -9.55 3.19
C ARG A 15 0.14 -8.57 3.20
N VAL A 16 0.36 -7.33 2.74
CA VAL A 16 -0.68 -6.30 2.64
C VAL A 16 -1.75 -6.72 1.62
N LEU A 17 -1.34 -7.25 0.46
CA LEU A 17 -2.28 -7.71 -0.57
C LEU A 17 -3.15 -8.88 -0.07
N SER A 18 -2.57 -9.84 0.64
CA SER A 18 -3.33 -10.94 1.24
C SER A 18 -4.31 -10.45 2.30
N ALA A 19 -3.95 -9.44 3.10
CA ALA A 19 -4.89 -8.84 4.06
C ALA A 19 -6.06 -8.12 3.37
N LEU A 20 -5.79 -7.36 2.30
CA LEU A 20 -6.84 -6.74 1.49
C LEU A 20 -7.81 -7.78 0.91
N GLU A 21 -7.28 -8.91 0.42
CA GLU A 21 -8.08 -10.03 -0.08
C GLU A 21 -8.91 -10.68 1.02
N ALA A 22 -8.31 -10.94 2.20
CA ALA A 22 -9.01 -11.50 3.35
C ALA A 22 -10.16 -10.59 3.85
N LEU A 23 -9.99 -9.28 3.74
CA LEU A 23 -11.03 -8.27 4.02
C LEU A 23 -12.07 -8.13 2.89
N GLY A 24 -11.94 -8.89 1.80
CA GLY A 24 -12.88 -8.87 0.66
C GLY A 24 -12.82 -7.59 -0.19
N LEU A 25 -11.77 -6.78 -0.03
CA LEU A 25 -11.61 -5.52 -0.75
C LEU A 25 -11.18 -5.79 -2.20
N LYS A 26 -11.73 -5.01 -3.13
CA LYS A 26 -11.54 -5.21 -4.57
C LYS A 26 -10.70 -4.10 -5.19
N VAL A 27 -9.71 -4.52 -5.98
CA VAL A 27 -8.91 -3.61 -6.82
C VAL A 27 -9.83 -2.80 -7.74
N GLY A 28 -9.58 -1.51 -7.86
CA GLY A 28 -10.34 -0.58 -8.70
C GLY A 28 -11.65 -0.08 -8.08
N LYS A 29 -12.16 -0.77 -7.05
CA LYS A 29 -13.35 -0.35 -6.29
C LYS A 29 -12.95 0.27 -4.96
N ASP A 30 -12.25 -0.50 -4.12
CA ASP A 30 -11.95 -0.12 -2.73
C ASP A 30 -10.52 0.44 -2.62
N TYR A 31 -9.58 -0.15 -3.37
CA TYR A 31 -8.19 0.29 -3.44
C TYR A 31 -7.62 0.25 -4.86
N LYS A 32 -6.52 0.97 -5.07
CA LYS A 32 -5.71 0.99 -6.28
C LYS A 32 -4.31 0.50 -5.96
N LEU A 33 -3.75 -0.25 -6.90
CA LEU A 33 -2.36 -0.65 -6.89
C LEU A 33 -1.54 0.31 -7.73
N VAL A 34 -0.41 0.75 -7.18
CA VAL A 34 0.53 1.63 -7.86
C VAL A 34 1.87 0.91 -7.92
N GLU A 35 2.32 0.61 -9.15
CA GLU A 35 3.62 -0.01 -9.39
C GLU A 35 4.73 0.96 -8.97
N ALA A 36 5.57 0.48 -8.06
CA ALA A 36 6.59 1.24 -7.37
C ALA A 36 7.92 0.48 -7.38
N LEU A 37 8.28 -0.21 -8.45
CA LEU A 37 9.65 -0.73 -8.64
C LEU A 37 10.67 0.42 -8.53
N ARG A 38 11.92 0.11 -8.15
CA ARG A 38 12.99 1.13 -8.10
C ARG A 38 13.11 1.85 -9.45
N GLY A 39 13.18 3.18 -9.41
CA GLY A 39 13.25 4.03 -10.61
C GLY A 39 11.92 4.26 -11.35
N SER A 40 10.80 3.72 -10.85
CA SER A 40 9.48 4.00 -11.42
C SER A 40 8.89 5.31 -10.92
N PRO A 41 7.96 5.93 -11.68
CA PRO A 41 7.22 7.11 -11.21
C PRO A 41 6.47 6.88 -9.89
N GLY A 42 5.96 5.66 -9.66
CA GLY A 42 5.32 5.30 -8.40
C GLY A 42 6.29 5.32 -7.23
N ARG A 43 7.54 4.91 -7.43
CA ARG A 43 8.58 5.01 -6.38
C ARG A 43 8.97 6.46 -6.08
N GLU A 44 9.05 7.31 -7.10
CA GLU A 44 9.27 8.75 -6.91
C GLU A 44 8.14 9.40 -6.10
N GLU A 45 6.89 9.02 -6.39
CA GLU A 45 5.74 9.47 -5.62
C GLU A 45 5.81 9.03 -4.15
N VAL A 46 6.25 7.80 -3.88
CA VAL A 46 6.46 7.32 -2.50
C VAL A 46 7.47 8.20 -1.76
N VAL A 47 8.61 8.54 -2.40
CA VAL A 47 9.61 9.44 -1.79
C VAL A 47 9.04 10.83 -1.56
N ARG A 48 8.30 11.37 -2.53
CA ARG A 48 7.67 12.69 -2.41
C ARG A 48 6.62 12.73 -1.29
N LEU A 49 5.85 11.67 -1.10
CA LEU A 49 4.74 11.63 -0.16
C LEU A 49 5.12 11.21 1.26
N GLY A 50 6.04 10.24 1.41
CA GLY A 50 6.43 9.66 2.70
C GLY A 50 7.91 9.85 3.05
N GLY A 51 8.72 10.44 2.18
CA GLY A 51 10.12 10.79 2.47
C GLY A 51 11.11 9.63 2.37
N GLN A 52 10.65 8.38 2.21
CA GLN A 52 11.52 7.21 2.12
C GLN A 52 11.21 6.38 0.87
N SER A 53 12.26 5.86 0.23
CA SER A 53 12.13 4.97 -0.93
C SER A 53 11.81 3.53 -0.50
N GLN A 54 10.78 3.32 0.33
CA GLN A 54 10.37 2.03 0.90
C GLN A 54 8.97 1.63 0.44
N VAL A 55 8.72 0.33 0.31
CA VAL A 55 7.37 -0.23 0.09
C VAL A 55 7.19 -1.49 0.95
N PRO A 56 5.96 -1.91 1.28
CA PRO A 56 4.69 -1.27 0.92
C PRO A 56 4.52 0.11 1.55
N PHE A 57 3.84 0.99 0.84
CA PHE A 57 3.43 2.31 1.32
C PHE A 57 1.96 2.51 0.99
N MET A 58 1.17 2.96 1.96
CA MET A 58 -0.26 3.18 1.79
C MET A 58 -0.59 4.66 1.89
N VAL A 59 -1.53 5.10 1.05
CA VAL A 59 -2.16 6.42 1.14
C VAL A 59 -3.67 6.27 1.16
N ASP A 60 -4.31 6.87 2.15
CA ASP A 60 -5.77 6.92 2.30
C ASP A 60 -6.20 8.31 2.81
N GLY A 61 -6.53 9.21 1.87
CA GLY A 61 -6.71 10.63 2.18
C GLY A 61 -5.42 11.25 2.71
N ASP A 62 -5.47 11.83 3.91
CA ASP A 62 -4.30 12.40 4.59
C ASP A 62 -3.46 11.37 5.33
N VAL A 63 -4.00 10.15 5.52
CA VAL A 63 -3.28 9.06 6.19
C VAL A 63 -2.25 8.47 5.22
N LYS A 64 -0.99 8.47 5.64
CA LYS A 64 0.16 7.94 4.91
C LYS A 64 0.99 7.11 5.86
N MET A 65 1.31 5.87 5.49
CA MET A 65 2.09 5.00 6.37
C MET A 65 2.92 3.98 5.61
N TYR A 66 4.05 3.64 6.23
CA TYR A 66 4.91 2.53 5.88
C TYR A 66 4.60 1.33 6.78
N GLU A 67 5.46 0.32 6.71
CA GLU A 67 5.42 -0.91 7.49
C GLU A 67 4.19 -1.78 7.22
N SER A 68 4.44 -3.00 6.71
CA SER A 68 3.34 -3.89 6.31
C SER A 68 2.41 -4.24 7.47
N ALA A 69 2.95 -4.37 8.69
CA ALA A 69 2.15 -4.71 9.87
C ALA A 69 1.19 -3.57 10.25
N ASP A 70 1.68 -2.33 10.24
CA ASP A 70 0.88 -1.15 10.56
C ASP A 70 -0.21 -0.91 9.50
N ILE A 71 0.13 -1.08 8.22
CA ILE A 71 -0.84 -1.03 7.12
C ILE A 71 -1.94 -2.07 7.32
N ILE A 72 -1.59 -3.31 7.63
CA ILE A 72 -2.57 -4.39 7.85
C ILE A 72 -3.48 -4.04 9.04
N HIS A 73 -2.89 -3.63 10.16
CA HIS A 73 -3.66 -3.25 11.35
C HIS A 73 -4.62 -2.08 11.08
N TYR A 74 -4.19 -1.08 10.32
CA TYR A 74 -5.06 0.01 9.88
C TYR A 74 -6.23 -0.50 9.03
N LEU A 75 -5.97 -1.37 8.06
CA LEU A 75 -7.00 -1.92 7.19
C LEU A 75 -8.01 -2.77 7.98
N GLU A 76 -7.53 -3.60 8.90
CA GLU A 76 -8.38 -4.40 9.79
C GLU A 76 -9.28 -3.53 10.66
N ASN A 77 -8.73 -2.50 11.31
CA ASN A 77 -9.53 -1.58 12.13
C ASN A 77 -10.55 -0.77 11.31
N LYS A 78 -10.22 -0.45 10.06
CA LYS A 78 -11.08 0.37 9.19
C LYS A 78 -12.24 -0.42 8.58
N PHE A 79 -12.05 -1.71 8.32
CA PHE A 79 -12.99 -2.55 7.57
C PHE A 79 -13.51 -3.78 8.32
N SER A 80 -13.20 -3.92 9.62
CA SER A 80 -13.89 -4.87 10.51
C SER A 80 -15.33 -4.47 10.80
#